data_AF-A0A7J9YYY8-F1
#
_entry.id   AF-A0A7J9YYY8-F1
#
_cell.length_a   1.000
_cell.length_b   1.000
_cell.length_c   1.000
_cell.angle_alpha   90.00
_cell.angle_beta   90.00
_cell.angle_gamma   90.00
#
_symmetry.space_group_name_H-M   'P 1'
#
loop_
_entity.id
_entity.type
_entity.pdbx_description
1 polymer ?
#
loop_
_entity_poly.entity_id
_entity_poly.type
_entity_poly.pdbx_seq_one_letter_code
_entity_poly.pdbx_strand_id
1 'polypeptide(L)'
;AVIRLEQLYPFPTADLKTALEAYPGAELVWAQEEPENMGAWSFVQSQIRRTLGPDVTITPVAREESGSPAGGSQTVHDREQDDLLTAAISEPI
;
A
#
# COMPACT_ATOMS: atom_id res chain seq x y z
N ALA A 1 -12.13 2.02 -4.24
CA ALA A 1 -11.58 2.31 -5.58
C ALA A 1 -10.10 1.93 -5.59
N VAL A 2 -9.50 1.67 -6.76
CA VAL A 2 -8.05 1.40 -6.85
C VAL A 2 -7.37 2.58 -7.54
N ILE A 3 -6.38 3.16 -6.87
CA ILE A 3 -5.55 4.25 -7.39
C ILE A 3 -4.12 3.73 -7.49
N ARG A 4 -3.47 3.95 -8.63
CA ARG A 4 -2.06 3.56 -8.84
C ARG A 4 -1.15 4.75 -8.64
N LEU A 5 -0.06 4.55 -7.90
CA LEU A 5 1.00 5.53 -7.73
C LEU A 5 2.16 5.18 -8.67
N GLU A 6 2.04 5.59 -9.93
CA GLU A 6 3.00 5.24 -10.99
C GLU A 6 4.38 5.88 -10.78
N GLN A 7 4.43 7.04 -10.10
CA GLN A 7 5.67 7.74 -9.77
C GLN A 7 5.86 7.74 -8.26
N LEU A 8 6.83 6.96 -7.77
CA LEU A 8 7.21 6.99 -6.35
C LEU A 8 8.15 8.16 -6.06
N TYR A 9 9.06 8.50 -6.98
CA TYR A 9 9.98 9.60 -6.82
C TYR A 9 10.25 10.35 -8.15
N PRO A 10 10.28 11.69 -8.17
CA PRO A 10 9.88 12.59 -7.08
C PRO A 10 8.39 12.43 -6.71
N PHE A 11 8.04 12.56 -5.43
CA PHE A 11 6.71 12.20 -4.95
C PHE A 11 5.61 13.13 -5.54
N PRO A 12 4.54 12.59 -6.17
CA PRO A 12 3.56 13.37 -6.92
C PRO A 12 2.45 13.92 -6.01
N THR A 13 2.82 14.81 -5.09
CA THR A 13 1.92 15.38 -4.08
C THR A 13 0.65 15.99 -4.65
N ALA A 14 0.74 16.75 -5.75
CA ALA A 14 -0.40 17.45 -6.34
C ALA A 14 -1.39 16.47 -6.99
N ASP A 15 -0.88 15.51 -7.76
CA ASP A 15 -1.70 14.52 -8.45
C ASP A 15 -2.38 13.58 -7.45
N LEU A 16 -1.66 13.17 -6.39
CA LEU A 16 -2.24 12.34 -5.34
C LEU A 16 -3.39 13.05 -4.63
N LYS A 17 -3.22 14.33 -4.26
CA LYS A 17 -4.30 15.10 -3.64
C LYS A 17 -5.54 15.17 -4.54
N THR A 18 -5.32 15.52 -5.80
CA THR A 18 -6.39 15.62 -6.81
C THR A 18 -7.13 14.28 -6.96
N ALA A 19 -6.41 13.16 -6.98
CA ALA A 19 -7.02 11.84 -7.11
C ALA A 19 -7.86 11.46 -5.87
N LEU A 20 -7.43 11.86 -4.67
CA LEU A 20 -8.12 11.54 -3.42
C LEU A 20 -9.36 12.41 -3.17
N GLU A 21 -9.46 13.60 -3.78
CA GLU A 21 -10.63 14.49 -3.68
C GLU A 21 -11.94 13.81 -4.15
N ALA A 22 -11.84 12.82 -5.04
CA ALA A 22 -12.99 12.04 -5.51
C ALA A 22 -13.57 11.07 -4.46
N TYR A 23 -12.87 10.85 -3.33
CA TYR A 23 -13.21 9.84 -2.32
C TYR A 23 -13.19 10.40 -0.89
N PRO A 24 -14.03 11.40 -0.57
CA PRO A 24 -14.05 11.99 0.76
C PRO A 24 -14.46 10.98 1.84
N GLY A 25 -13.69 10.90 2.92
CA GLY A 25 -13.98 10.02 4.07
C GLY A 25 -13.73 8.53 3.81
N ALA A 26 -13.14 8.17 2.66
CA ALA A 26 -12.75 6.79 2.39
C ALA A 26 -11.55 6.38 3.26
N GLU A 27 -11.53 5.10 3.63
CA GLU A 27 -10.36 4.50 4.27
C GLU A 27 -9.22 4.33 3.28
N LEU A 28 -8.00 4.67 3.71
CA LEU A 28 -6.82 4.62 2.87
C LEU A 28 -6.01 3.36 3.16
N VAL A 29 -5.91 2.50 2.16
CA VAL A 29 -5.09 1.28 2.20
C VAL A 29 -3.93 1.43 1.21
N TRP A 30 -2.73 1.05 1.64
CA TRP A 30 -1.58 0.88 0.75
C TRP A 30 -1.37 -0.61 0.49
N ALA A 31 -1.73 -1.07 -0.71
CA ALA A 31 -1.52 -2.45 -1.12
C ALA A 31 -0.20 -2.59 -1.91
N GLN A 32 0.65 -3.54 -1.52
CA GLN A 32 1.88 -3.88 -2.24
C GLN A 32 2.17 -5.37 -2.13
N GLU A 33 2.84 -5.95 -3.12
CA GLU A 33 3.21 -7.36 -3.11
C GLU A 33 4.44 -7.63 -2.22
N GLU A 34 5.34 -6.67 -2.09
CA GLU A 34 6.55 -6.83 -1.29
C GLU A 34 6.24 -7.01 0.21
N PRO A 35 7.13 -7.69 0.97
CA PRO A 35 7.08 -7.68 2.43
C PRO A 35 6.91 -6.27 3.01
N GLU A 36 6.22 -6.12 4.15
CA GLU A 36 5.94 -4.80 4.74
C GLU A 36 7.22 -3.99 5.02
N ASN A 37 8.30 -4.66 5.44
CA ASN A 37 9.62 -4.05 5.66
C ASN A 37 10.40 -3.75 4.36
N MET A 38 9.81 -4.03 3.20
CA MET A 38 10.36 -3.84 1.85
C MET A 38 9.41 -3.01 0.98
N GLY A 39 9.76 -2.89 -0.31
CA GLY A 39 8.97 -2.14 -1.27
C GLY A 39 8.93 -0.65 -0.96
N ALA A 40 7.80 -0.01 -1.27
CA ALA A 40 7.65 1.43 -1.17
C ALA A 40 7.02 1.89 0.15
N TRP A 41 6.44 0.97 0.94
CA TRP A 41 5.59 1.28 2.09
C TRP A 41 6.18 2.34 3.02
N SER A 42 7.38 2.11 3.56
CA SER A 42 8.00 3.02 4.53
C SER A 42 8.20 4.45 3.99
N PHE A 43 8.58 4.57 2.72
CA PHE A 43 8.75 5.85 2.05
C PHE A 43 7.39 6.51 1.78
N VAL A 44 6.44 5.77 1.21
CA VAL A 44 5.12 6.28 0.83
C VAL A 44 4.33 6.71 2.06
N GLN A 45 4.35 5.94 3.14
CA GLN A 45 3.71 6.30 4.41
C GLN A 45 4.20 7.67 4.91
N SER A 46 5.52 7.89 4.88
CA SER A 46 6.13 9.16 5.28
C SER A 46 5.69 10.32 4.37
N GLN A 47 5.66 10.11 3.06
CA GLN A 47 5.24 11.14 2.10
C GLN A 47 3.75 11.47 2.20
N ILE A 48 2.88 10.46 2.38
CA ILE A 48 1.44 10.68 2.54
C ILE A 48 1.18 11.46 3.83
N ARG A 49 1.82 11.12 4.95
CA ARG A 49 1.71 11.90 6.21
C ARG A 49 2.19 13.34 6.05
N ARG A 50 3.24 13.59 5.26
CA ARG A 50 3.66 14.97 4.91
C ARG A 50 2.66 15.70 4.02
N THR A 51 1.93 14.97 3.18
CA THR A 51 1.04 15.51 2.15
C THR A 51 -0.36 15.82 2.70
N LEU A 52 -0.92 14.89 3.47
CA LEU A 52 -2.30 14.91 3.98
C LEU A 52 -2.38 15.32 5.47
N GLY A 53 -1.27 15.23 6.21
CA GLY A 53 -1.20 15.55 7.63
C GLY A 53 -0.80 14.34 8.48
N PRO A 54 -0.26 14.57 9.69
CA PRO A 54 0.24 13.50 10.55
C PRO A 54 -0.86 12.57 11.08
N ASP A 55 -2.11 13.05 11.14
CA ASP A 55 -3.25 12.30 11.68
C ASP A 55 -3.91 11.36 10.66
N VAL A 56 -3.44 11.37 9.40
CA VAL A 56 -3.95 10.45 8.38
C VAL A 56 -3.61 9.00 8.76
N THR A 57 -4.63 8.15 8.78
CA THR A 57 -4.46 6.71 8.97
C THR A 57 -4.33 6.05 7.61
N ILE A 58 -3.31 5.21 7.47
CA ILE A 58 -3.03 4.45 6.25
C ILE A 58 -2.70 3.03 6.69
N THR A 59 -3.45 2.06 6.22
CA THR A 59 -3.26 0.66 6.59
C THR A 59 -2.48 -0.05 5.48
N PRO A 60 -1.33 -0.69 5.78
CA PRO A 60 -0.63 -1.50 4.81
C PRO A 60 -1.36 -2.83 4.60
N VAL A 61 -1.44 -3.26 3.34
CA VAL A 61 -1.71 -4.64 2.95
C VAL A 61 -0.51 -5.11 2.14
N ALA A 62 0.30 -5.94 2.77
CA ALA A 62 1.60 -6.38 2.27
C ALA A 62 1.86 -7.82 2.71
N ARG A 63 2.88 -8.47 2.14
CA ARG A 63 3.38 -9.75 2.67
C ARG A 63 4.00 -9.53 4.06
N GLU A 64 4.03 -10.57 4.88
CA GLU A 64 4.71 -10.54 6.17
C GLU A 64 6.18 -10.14 6.02
N GLU A 65 6.72 -9.43 7.02
CA GLU A 65 8.13 -9.03 7.02
C GLU A 65 9.06 -10.22 6.85
N SER A 66 10.08 -10.06 6.03
CA SER A 66 11.02 -11.12 5.70
C SER A 66 12.44 -10.58 5.54
N GLY A 67 13.43 -11.45 5.72
CA GLY A 67 14.82 -11.18 5.34
C GLY A 67 15.10 -11.42 3.85
N SER A 68 14.17 -12.06 3.13
CA SER A 68 14.24 -12.34 1.69
C SER A 68 13.14 -11.60 0.94
N PRO A 69 13.39 -11.09 -0.29
CA PRO A 69 12.36 -10.43 -1.11
C PRO A 69 11.16 -11.33 -1.44
N ALA A 70 11.39 -12.63 -1.54
CA ALA A 70 10.35 -13.63 -1.81
C ALA A 70 10.71 -14.99 -1.21
N GLY A 71 9.70 -15.83 -0.97
CA GLY A 71 9.88 -17.25 -0.70
C GLY A 71 10.37 -18.01 -1.94
N GLY A 72 10.97 -19.19 -1.74
CA GLY A 72 11.46 -20.04 -2.84
C GLY A 72 10.44 -21.04 -3.40
N SER A 73 9.20 -21.02 -2.90
CA SER A 73 8.16 -22.00 -3.25
C SER A 73 7.01 -21.32 -4.00
N GLN A 74 6.74 -21.77 -5.22
CA GLN A 74 5.65 -21.25 -6.05
C GLN A 74 4.28 -21.43 -5.34
N THR A 75 4.04 -22.60 -4.76
CA THR A 75 2.78 -22.88 -4.06
C THR A 75 2.53 -21.94 -2.87
N VAL A 76 3.59 -21.57 -2.16
CA VAL A 76 3.50 -20.61 -1.06
C VAL A 76 3.24 -19.21 -1.60
N HIS A 77 3.94 -18.82 -2.67
CA HIS A 77 3.75 -17.55 -3.34
C HIS A 77 2.32 -17.34 -3.83
N ASP A 78 1.74 -18.33 -4.50
CA ASP A 78 0.37 -18.27 -5.02
C ASP A 78 -0.64 -18.08 -3.89
N ARG A 79 -0.48 -18.82 -2.77
CA ARG A 79 -1.33 -18.68 -1.59
C ARG A 79 -1.22 -17.28 -0.97
N GLU A 80 0.00 -16.79 -0.77
CA GLU A 80 0.24 -15.45 -0.24
C GLU A 80 -0.37 -14.36 -1.12
N GLN A 81 -0.31 -14.54 -2.45
CA GLN A 81 -0.91 -13.61 -3.40
C GLN A 81 -2.44 -13.57 -3.26
N ASP A 82 -3.09 -14.73 -3.14
CA ASP A 82 -4.55 -14.82 -2.96
C ASP A 82 -4.99 -14.20 -1.61
N ASP A 83 -4.23 -14.48 -0.54
CA ASP A 83 -4.47 -13.91 0.80
C ASP A 83 -4.34 -12.37 0.76
N LEU A 84 -3.33 -11.85 0.06
CA LEU A 84 -3.08 -10.41 -0.11
C LEU A 84 -4.18 -9.71 -0.91
N LEU A 85 -4.60 -10.30 -2.03
CA LEU A 85 -5.69 -9.77 -2.84
C LEU A 85 -6.99 -9.73 -2.05
N THR A 86 -7.28 -10.78 -1.28
CA THR A 86 -8.45 -10.84 -0.40
C THR A 86 -8.38 -9.74 0.64
N ALA A 87 -7.25 -9.59 1.34
CA ALA A 87 -7.07 -8.55 2.35
C ALA A 87 -7.18 -7.12 1.77
N ALA A 88 -6.76 -6.89 0.53
CA ALA A 88 -6.77 -5.56 -0.10
C ALA A 88 -8.17 -5.07 -0.51
N ILE A 89 -9.12 -5.97 -0.76
CA ILE A 89 -10.46 -5.63 -1.28
C ILE A 89 -11.61 -5.95 -0.31
N SER A 90 -11.34 -6.68 0.76
CA SER A 90 -12.33 -6.99 1.79
C SER A 90 -12.66 -5.73 2.61
N GLU A 91 -13.86 -5.69 3.22
CA GLU A 91 -14.13 -4.65 4.22
C GLU A 91 -13.15 -4.80 5.39
N PRO A 92 -12.43 -3.73 5.76
CA PRO A 92 -11.54 -3.75 6.92
C PRO A 92 -12.33 -4.00 8.21
N ILE A 93 -11.70 -4.69 9.16
CA ILE A 93 -12.27 -5.04 10.47
C ILE A 93 -12.25 -3.83 11.40
#